data_AF-A0AAE8SSA1-F1
#
_entry.id   AF-A0AAE8SSA1-F1
#
_cell.length_a   1.000
_cell.length_b   1.000
_cell.length_c   1.000
_cell.angle_alpha   90.00
_cell.angle_beta   90.00
_cell.angle_gamma   90.00
#
_symmetry.space_group_name_H-M   'P 1'
#
loop_
_entity.id
_entity.type
_entity.pdbx_description
1 polymer ?
#
loop_
_entity_poly.entity_id
_entity_poly.type
_entity_poly.pdbx_seq_one_letter_code
_entity_poly.pdbx_strand_id
1 'polypeptide(L)'
;MAPRRPPPPVLKRSGFTLRGDTFGVEKHSRVERKRLSELFFPERLQEKAGVSDLKNLLKEAVAAGKVMRKCADNVVELERSMRAEYEPIFRAWDAEQKAIEDVAWSKRETPTERAEMDPERFISYYFLGDDGKPDPSKTKEPIALSVTEPYSPLGWELSREVTKIPGLHHRRGGSYLDYPATIYVGWDKDEVDGLAQKATEEADRQRKAELEGRWEATSEKHLQLIEKVKRDGLFVDPTSKVHVDPHKFVGSYVVRCKEIEKQWPPTENLTLDVILGSRNNILEAAMNLSMLEGTMLLALSESTLDAVAPSEEYPEYSEDDDDDEAGDGEQETGSISSRKRGAPATDTTSGPPSKKAKADVPEGRVFLRVTGRETGEGEVFSFPERGHLDFTDDTYTTFTGEVNLPHVGDKIPIEGRKVDAAPKRQPEPWITFSGGRYGLELGFR
;
A
#
# COMPACT_ATOMS: atom_id res chain seq x y z
N MET A 1 19.72 0.16 -13.01
CA MET A 1 19.87 1.63 -13.13
C MET A 1 20.48 1.97 -14.49
N ALA A 2 19.70 2.61 -15.38
CA ALA A 2 20.24 3.12 -16.63
C ALA A 2 21.33 4.18 -16.35
N PRO A 3 22.45 4.19 -17.10
CA PRO A 3 23.46 5.23 -16.95
C PRO A 3 22.82 6.60 -17.19
N ARG A 4 23.00 7.53 -16.26
CA ARG A 4 22.46 8.89 -16.41
C ARG A 4 23.09 9.52 -17.65
N ARG A 5 22.27 9.89 -18.63
CA ARG A 5 22.71 10.62 -19.82
C ARG A 5 23.54 11.83 -19.36
N PRO A 6 24.77 12.00 -19.85
CA PRO A 6 25.61 13.14 -19.48
C PRO A 6 24.88 14.45 -19.78
N PRO A 7 25.23 15.55 -19.08
CA PRO A 7 24.64 16.84 -19.37
C PRO A 7 24.96 17.29 -20.81
N PRO A 8 24.03 17.97 -21.50
CA PRO A 8 24.33 18.59 -22.80
C PRO A 8 25.52 19.55 -22.67
N PRO A 9 26.33 19.71 -23.73
CA PRO A 9 27.46 20.63 -23.74
C PRO A 9 27.00 22.06 -23.43
N VAL A 10 27.89 22.89 -22.91
CA VAL A 10 27.57 24.29 -22.57
C VAL A 10 28.44 25.22 -23.39
N LEU A 11 27.82 26.04 -24.24
CA LEU A 11 28.52 27.11 -24.93
C LEU A 11 28.52 28.36 -24.04
N LYS A 12 29.71 28.90 -23.74
CA LYS A 12 29.87 30.13 -22.97
C LYS A 12 30.47 31.22 -23.83
N ARG A 13 29.85 32.40 -23.85
CA ARG A 13 30.37 33.57 -24.58
C ARG A 13 30.02 34.84 -23.84
N SER A 14 31.02 35.67 -23.53
CA SER A 14 30.80 37.01 -22.98
C SER A 14 29.94 37.04 -21.70
N GLY A 15 30.01 35.99 -20.87
CA GLY A 15 29.21 35.85 -19.64
C GLY A 15 27.81 35.26 -19.83
N PHE A 16 27.40 34.95 -21.07
CA PHE A 16 26.19 34.23 -21.43
C PHE A 16 26.47 32.73 -21.57
N THR A 17 25.45 31.90 -21.33
CA THR A 17 25.50 30.44 -21.45
C THR A 17 24.37 29.94 -22.32
N LEU A 18 24.64 28.93 -23.15
CA LEU A 18 23.65 28.17 -23.90
C LEU A 18 23.86 26.67 -23.62
N ARG A 19 22.80 25.99 -23.17
CA ARG A 19 22.80 24.55 -22.85
C ARG A 19 21.46 23.93 -23.26
N GLY A 20 21.48 23.00 -24.21
CA GLY A 20 20.26 22.55 -24.89
C GLY A 20 19.52 23.75 -25.48
N ASP A 21 18.24 23.89 -25.15
CA ASP A 21 17.42 25.05 -25.54
C ASP A 21 17.43 26.21 -24.55
N THR A 22 18.22 26.13 -23.48
CA THR A 22 18.24 27.14 -22.42
C THR A 22 19.37 28.15 -22.64
N PHE A 23 18.99 29.41 -22.91
CA PHE A 23 19.91 30.55 -22.92
C PHE A 23 19.86 31.29 -21.57
N GLY A 24 21.01 31.67 -21.03
CA GLY A 24 21.10 32.29 -19.70
C GLY A 24 22.32 33.17 -19.49
N VAL A 25 22.37 33.80 -18.32
CA VAL A 25 23.51 34.59 -17.82
C VAL A 25 23.86 34.10 -16.42
N GLU A 26 25.09 33.65 -16.22
CA GLU A 26 25.58 33.09 -14.95
C GLU A 26 24.68 31.98 -14.40
N LYS A 27 24.05 32.18 -13.22
CA LYS A 27 23.15 31.21 -12.56
C LYS A 27 21.67 31.41 -12.97
N HIS A 28 21.37 32.37 -13.82
CA HIS A 28 20.01 32.76 -14.18
C HIS A 28 19.70 32.31 -15.62
N SER A 29 18.77 31.37 -15.77
CA SER A 29 18.31 30.81 -17.05
C SER A 29 17.00 31.42 -17.52
N ARG A 30 16.82 31.54 -18.84
CA ARG A 30 15.55 31.89 -19.49
C ARG A 30 14.90 30.60 -20.02
N VAL A 31 13.62 30.38 -19.72
CA VAL A 31 12.83 29.20 -20.17
C VAL A 31 11.99 29.55 -21.41
N GLU A 32 11.77 28.56 -22.29
CA GLU A 32 11.33 28.75 -23.68
C GLU A 32 9.84 29.13 -23.93
N ARG A 33 9.71 30.15 -24.80
CA ARG A 33 8.84 30.37 -25.98
C ARG A 33 7.31 30.23 -25.99
N LYS A 34 6.62 29.40 -25.20
CA LYS A 34 5.15 29.18 -25.43
C LYS A 34 4.17 30.18 -24.77
N ARG A 35 4.65 31.26 -24.13
CA ARG A 35 3.78 32.19 -23.36
C ARG A 35 3.93 33.68 -23.67
N LEU A 36 4.53 34.08 -24.79
CA LEU A 36 5.01 35.46 -25.00
C LEU A 36 4.63 36.06 -26.36
N SER A 37 3.40 35.86 -26.82
CA SER A 37 2.86 36.57 -27.99
C SER A 37 2.30 37.97 -27.66
N GLU A 38 2.34 38.42 -26.41
CA GLU A 38 1.66 39.65 -26.03
C GLU A 38 2.54 40.61 -25.21
N LEU A 39 2.45 41.87 -25.65
CA LEU A 39 2.72 43.13 -24.96
C LEU A 39 4.10 43.74 -25.30
N PHE A 40 4.09 45.01 -25.79
CA PHE A 40 5.18 45.86 -26.34
C PHE A 40 5.43 47.21 -25.62
N PHE A 41 6.65 47.77 -25.63
CA PHE A 41 6.88 49.19 -26.04
C PHE A 41 8.34 49.41 -26.51
N PRO A 42 8.60 50.07 -27.67
CA PRO A 42 9.89 50.04 -28.38
C PRO A 42 10.84 51.24 -28.13
N GLU A 43 10.50 52.19 -27.27
CA GLU A 43 11.09 53.55 -27.33
C GLU A 43 12.39 53.76 -26.53
N ARG A 44 12.95 52.73 -25.89
CA ARG A 44 14.10 52.90 -24.96
C ARG A 44 15.43 52.29 -25.39
N LEU A 45 15.53 51.74 -26.59
CA LEU A 45 16.76 51.10 -27.05
C LEU A 45 17.21 51.67 -28.38
N GLN A 46 17.72 52.90 -28.35
CA GLN A 46 18.63 53.38 -29.37
C GLN A 46 20.05 53.43 -28.78
N GLU A 47 20.95 52.74 -29.49
CA GLU A 47 22.42 52.79 -29.43
C GLU A 47 23.21 51.85 -28.49
N LYS A 48 24.07 51.05 -29.14
CA LYS A 48 25.39 50.52 -28.73
C LYS A 48 25.64 50.26 -27.24
N ALA A 49 24.77 49.51 -26.58
CA ALA A 49 25.04 48.98 -25.24
C ALA A 49 26.23 48.00 -25.27
N GLY A 50 27.17 48.16 -24.33
CA GLY A 50 28.31 47.26 -24.16
C GLY A 50 27.87 45.91 -23.58
N VAL A 51 28.72 44.89 -23.71
CA VAL A 51 28.46 43.52 -23.20
C VAL A 51 28.04 43.52 -21.72
N SER A 52 28.66 44.38 -20.90
CA SER A 52 28.34 44.52 -19.48
C SER A 52 26.93 45.08 -19.23
N ASP A 53 26.48 46.01 -20.05
CA ASP A 53 25.15 46.64 -19.92
C ASP A 53 24.05 45.64 -20.26
N LEU A 54 24.26 44.85 -21.31
CA LEU A 54 23.34 43.78 -21.71
C LEU A 54 23.22 42.69 -20.64
N LYS A 55 24.35 42.37 -20.01
CA LYS A 55 24.42 41.38 -18.93
C LYS A 55 23.62 41.84 -17.71
N ASN A 56 23.77 43.09 -17.29
CA ASN A 56 23.03 43.65 -16.16
C ASN A 56 21.54 43.76 -16.46
N LEU A 57 21.19 44.20 -17.67
CA LEU A 57 19.80 44.28 -18.13
C LEU A 57 19.09 42.92 -18.05
N LEU A 58 19.73 41.83 -18.50
CA LEU A 58 19.13 40.49 -18.41
C LEU A 58 19.00 40.01 -16.96
N LYS A 59 20.00 40.26 -16.12
CA LYS A 59 19.98 39.88 -14.69
C LYS A 59 18.84 40.55 -13.94
N GLU A 60 18.68 41.86 -14.11
CA GLU A 60 17.62 42.65 -13.45
C GLU A 60 16.22 42.18 -13.88
N ALA A 61 16.03 41.86 -15.16
CA ALA A 61 14.76 41.36 -15.67
C ALA A 61 14.38 39.98 -15.11
N VAL A 62 15.36 39.06 -15.02
CA VAL A 62 15.14 37.74 -14.41
C VAL A 62 14.85 37.88 -12.91
N ALA A 63 15.61 38.71 -12.19
CA ALA A 63 15.40 38.96 -10.76
C ALA A 63 14.02 39.60 -10.47
N ALA A 64 13.51 40.42 -11.38
CA ALA A 64 12.21 41.06 -11.25
C ALA A 64 11.02 40.18 -11.71
N GLY A 65 11.24 38.94 -12.17
CA GLY A 65 10.20 38.08 -12.74
C GLY A 65 9.59 38.61 -14.05
N LYS A 66 10.20 39.64 -14.65
CA LYS A 66 9.73 40.31 -15.86
C LYS A 66 10.41 39.67 -17.06
N VAL A 67 9.82 38.58 -17.56
CA VAL A 67 10.34 37.91 -18.77
C VAL A 67 10.14 38.86 -19.97
N MET A 68 11.24 39.39 -20.47
CA MET A 68 11.30 40.64 -21.24
C MET A 68 10.50 40.71 -22.55
N ARG A 69 9.97 41.92 -22.79
CA ARG A 69 9.17 42.43 -23.90
C ARG A 69 9.85 42.49 -25.27
N LYS A 70 11.17 42.70 -25.28
CA LYS A 70 12.04 42.54 -26.44
C LYS A 70 13.45 42.44 -25.87
N CYS A 71 14.13 41.31 -26.06
CA CYS A 71 15.57 41.31 -25.87
C CYS A 71 16.14 42.38 -26.81
N ALA A 72 17.09 43.20 -26.31
CA ALA A 72 17.79 44.12 -27.18
C ALA A 72 18.30 43.37 -28.42
N ASP A 73 18.21 43.97 -29.61
CA ASP A 73 18.41 43.25 -30.87
C ASP A 73 19.80 42.57 -30.92
N ASN A 74 20.79 43.13 -30.23
CA ASN A 74 22.11 42.55 -30.02
C ASN A 74 22.14 41.31 -29.10
N VAL A 75 21.26 41.19 -28.10
CA VAL A 75 21.09 39.95 -27.31
C VAL A 75 20.41 38.88 -28.15
N VAL A 76 19.42 39.25 -28.97
CA VAL A 76 18.77 38.32 -29.91
C VAL A 76 19.76 37.84 -30.97
N GLU A 77 20.59 38.74 -31.49
CA GLU A 77 21.64 38.41 -32.45
C GLU A 77 22.74 37.56 -31.81
N LEU A 78 23.12 37.84 -30.56
CA LEU A 78 24.04 37.01 -29.78
C LEU A 78 23.48 35.60 -29.53
N GLU A 79 22.21 35.49 -29.14
CA GLU A 79 21.53 34.19 -28.97
C GLU A 79 21.50 33.43 -30.30
N ARG A 80 21.12 34.08 -31.40
CA ARG A 80 21.10 33.47 -32.74
C ARG A 80 22.50 32.99 -33.14
N SER A 81 23.52 33.80 -32.91
CA SER A 81 24.93 33.46 -33.20
C SER A 81 25.39 32.27 -32.34
N MET A 82 25.14 32.30 -31.03
CA MET A 82 25.46 31.21 -30.13
C MET A 82 24.70 29.93 -30.49
N ARG A 83 23.43 30.02 -30.88
CA ARG A 83 22.65 28.86 -31.30
C ARG A 83 23.17 28.29 -32.63
N ALA A 84 23.54 29.12 -33.59
CA ALA A 84 24.14 28.66 -34.85
C ALA A 84 25.45 27.89 -34.64
N GLU A 85 26.25 28.28 -33.65
CA GLU A 85 27.48 27.58 -33.27
C GLU A 85 27.23 26.36 -32.36
N TYR A 86 26.23 26.45 -31.49
CA TYR A 86 25.87 25.38 -30.58
C TYR A 86 25.17 24.22 -31.28
N GLU A 87 24.35 24.50 -32.29
CA GLU A 87 23.58 23.51 -33.04
C GLU A 87 24.44 22.33 -33.55
N PRO A 88 25.58 22.52 -34.25
CA PRO A 88 26.42 21.40 -34.67
C PRO A 88 27.02 20.64 -33.48
N ILE A 89 27.38 21.33 -32.39
CA ILE A 89 27.93 20.71 -31.17
C ILE A 89 26.85 19.84 -30.50
N PHE A 90 25.64 20.36 -30.39
CA PHE A 90 24.50 19.68 -29.81
C PHE A 90 24.09 18.47 -30.65
N ARG A 91 24.06 18.60 -31.99
CA ARG A 91 23.81 17.47 -32.90
C ARG A 91 24.87 16.37 -32.79
N ALA A 92 26.15 16.73 -32.72
CA ALA A 92 27.22 15.76 -32.56
C ALA A 92 27.10 15.03 -31.21
N TRP A 93 26.82 15.77 -30.14
CA TRP A 93 26.57 15.20 -28.81
C TRP A 93 25.34 14.29 -28.81
N ASP A 94 24.22 14.70 -29.40
CA ASP A 94 22.99 13.91 -29.49
C ASP A 94 23.21 12.62 -30.30
N ALA A 95 23.93 12.70 -31.42
CA ALA A 95 24.33 11.55 -32.21
C ALA A 95 25.26 10.59 -31.45
N GLU A 96 26.21 11.11 -30.67
CA GLU A 96 27.07 10.31 -29.81
C GLU A 96 26.27 9.59 -28.71
N GLN A 97 25.34 10.30 -28.05
CA GLN A 97 24.46 9.68 -27.05
C GLN A 97 23.60 8.60 -27.67
N LYS A 98 23.01 8.86 -28.85
CA LYS A 98 22.24 7.88 -29.59
C LYS A 98 23.07 6.65 -29.96
N ALA A 99 24.32 6.84 -30.40
CA ALA A 99 25.22 5.72 -30.71
C ALA A 99 25.55 4.88 -29.46
N ILE A 100 25.73 5.52 -28.30
CA ILE A 100 25.93 4.83 -27.02
C ILE A 100 24.67 4.03 -26.65
N GLU A 101 23.49 4.63 -26.77
CA GLU A 101 22.20 3.99 -26.52
C GLU A 101 21.94 2.83 -27.50
N ASP A 102 22.28 2.96 -28.77
CA ASP A 102 22.21 1.90 -29.79
C ASP A 102 23.12 0.71 -29.46
N VAL A 103 24.35 0.98 -29.01
CA VAL A 103 25.27 -0.06 -28.54
C VAL A 103 24.75 -0.72 -27.26
N ALA A 104 24.18 0.05 -26.34
CA ALA A 104 23.60 -0.49 -25.11
C ALA A 104 22.37 -1.37 -25.39
N TRP A 105 21.51 -0.95 -26.33
CA TRP A 105 20.33 -1.67 -26.79
C TRP A 105 20.69 -3.00 -27.44
N SER A 106 21.65 -2.98 -28.38
CA SER A 106 22.08 -4.18 -29.10
C SER A 106 22.72 -5.25 -28.21
N LYS A 107 23.24 -4.86 -27.03
CA LYS A 107 23.77 -5.79 -26.02
C LYS A 107 22.68 -6.48 -25.20
N ARG A 108 21.42 -6.07 -25.29
CA ARG A 108 20.31 -6.72 -24.58
C ARG A 108 19.85 -7.95 -25.35
N GLU A 109 19.88 -9.10 -24.68
CA GLU A 109 19.61 -10.40 -25.29
C GLU A 109 18.12 -10.72 -25.23
N THR A 110 17.48 -10.40 -24.11
CA THR A 110 16.08 -10.78 -23.87
C THR A 110 15.09 -9.67 -24.24
N PRO A 111 13.85 -10.03 -24.64
CA PRO A 111 12.78 -9.06 -24.81
C PRO A 111 12.52 -8.21 -23.56
N THR A 112 12.58 -8.83 -22.36
CA THR A 112 12.44 -8.15 -21.07
C THR A 112 13.46 -7.02 -20.90
N GLU A 113 14.75 -7.31 -21.06
CA GLU A 113 15.81 -6.29 -20.87
C GLU A 113 15.72 -5.14 -21.89
N ARG A 114 15.23 -5.44 -23.09
CA ARG A 114 14.97 -4.43 -24.13
C ARG A 114 13.80 -3.54 -23.72
N ALA A 115 12.68 -4.13 -23.33
CA ALA A 115 11.51 -3.38 -22.88
C ALA A 115 11.80 -2.53 -21.63
N GLU A 116 12.64 -3.01 -20.70
CA GLU A 116 13.07 -2.24 -19.53
C GLU A 116 13.99 -1.05 -19.88
N MET A 117 14.78 -1.18 -20.94
CA MET A 117 15.71 -0.14 -21.36
C MET A 117 15.00 1.00 -22.11
N ASP A 118 14.16 0.64 -23.08
CA ASP A 118 13.44 1.60 -23.93
C ASP A 118 12.15 0.94 -24.46
N PRO A 119 11.00 1.15 -23.78
CA PRO A 119 9.72 0.58 -24.19
C PRO A 119 9.28 1.00 -25.61
N GLU A 120 9.57 2.24 -26.03
CA GLU A 120 9.19 2.73 -27.36
C GLU A 120 9.97 1.98 -28.45
N ARG A 121 11.29 1.85 -28.25
CA ARG A 121 12.15 1.10 -29.16
C ARG A 121 11.84 -0.39 -29.15
N PHE A 122 11.42 -0.95 -28.01
CA PHE A 122 10.93 -2.32 -27.92
C PHE A 122 9.71 -2.54 -28.81
N ILE A 123 8.72 -1.64 -28.71
CA ILE A 123 7.50 -1.71 -29.54
C ILE A 123 7.84 -1.57 -31.02
N SER A 124 8.67 -0.61 -31.37
CA SER A 124 9.16 -0.43 -32.74
C SER A 124 9.86 -1.69 -33.28
N TYR A 125 10.74 -2.29 -32.47
CA TYR A 125 11.52 -3.45 -32.87
C TYR A 125 10.67 -4.71 -33.08
N TYR A 126 9.72 -5.01 -32.19
CA TYR A 126 8.97 -6.26 -32.23
C TYR A 126 7.61 -6.17 -32.94
N PHE A 127 6.99 -4.99 -33.00
CA PHE A 127 5.58 -4.87 -33.40
C PHE A 127 5.31 -3.87 -34.53
N LEU A 128 6.27 -3.01 -34.90
CA LEU A 128 6.09 -2.06 -36.00
C LEU A 128 6.94 -2.43 -37.22
N GLY A 129 6.40 -2.20 -38.42
CA GLY A 129 7.15 -2.28 -39.67
C GLY A 129 8.11 -1.09 -39.85
N ASP A 130 8.90 -1.12 -40.92
CA ASP A 130 9.86 -0.04 -41.23
C ASP A 130 9.18 1.32 -41.50
N ASP A 131 7.89 1.31 -41.83
CA ASP A 131 7.07 2.50 -42.02
C ASP A 131 6.42 3.01 -40.71
N GLY A 132 6.74 2.38 -39.57
CA GLY A 132 6.20 2.69 -38.25
C GLY A 132 4.77 2.22 -38.04
N LYS A 133 4.16 1.49 -38.98
CA LYS A 133 2.81 0.96 -38.82
C LYS A 133 2.81 -0.38 -38.08
N PRO A 134 1.70 -0.75 -37.42
CA PRO A 134 1.54 -2.08 -36.83
C PRO A 134 1.82 -3.19 -37.85
N ASP A 135 2.68 -4.13 -37.50
CA ASP A 135 3.03 -5.28 -38.34
C ASP A 135 2.90 -6.60 -37.56
N PRO A 136 1.71 -7.24 -37.64
CA PRO A 136 1.45 -8.53 -37.01
C PRO A 136 2.35 -9.68 -37.47
N SER A 137 3.05 -9.54 -38.60
CA SER A 137 3.89 -10.61 -39.13
C SER A 137 5.23 -10.75 -38.40
N LYS A 138 5.69 -9.69 -37.73
CA LYS A 138 6.98 -9.68 -37.01
C LYS A 138 6.98 -10.56 -35.76
N THR A 139 5.85 -10.56 -35.05
CA THR A 139 5.69 -11.27 -33.77
C THR A 139 4.34 -11.96 -33.79
N LYS A 140 4.34 -13.25 -34.14
CA LYS A 140 3.09 -14.03 -34.25
C LYS A 140 2.57 -14.50 -32.90
N GLU A 141 3.48 -14.85 -31.99
CA GLU A 141 3.16 -15.33 -30.64
C GLU A 141 3.35 -14.20 -29.64
N PRO A 142 2.53 -14.10 -28.57
CA PRO A 142 2.72 -13.10 -27.53
C PRO A 142 4.09 -13.19 -26.86
N ILE A 143 4.71 -12.02 -26.63
CA ILE A 143 5.97 -11.92 -25.90
C ILE A 143 5.68 -11.83 -24.40
N ALA A 144 6.29 -12.72 -23.63
CA ALA A 144 6.28 -12.70 -22.17
C ALA A 144 7.45 -11.88 -21.62
N LEU A 145 7.16 -10.91 -20.76
CA LEU A 145 8.12 -9.99 -20.17
C LEU A 145 8.11 -10.14 -18.64
N SER A 146 9.23 -10.53 -18.06
CA SER A 146 9.34 -10.74 -16.62
C SER A 146 9.50 -9.42 -15.87
N VAL A 147 8.73 -9.21 -14.81
CA VAL A 147 8.78 -8.03 -13.95
C VAL A 147 9.18 -8.48 -12.55
N THR A 148 10.39 -8.15 -12.12
CA THR A 148 10.92 -8.63 -10.83
C THR A 148 10.74 -7.66 -9.67
N GLU A 149 10.37 -6.39 -9.93
CA GLU A 149 10.34 -5.33 -8.90
C GLU A 149 9.01 -4.53 -8.86
N PRO A 150 8.53 -4.16 -7.66
CA PRO A 150 7.27 -3.43 -7.42
C PRO A 150 7.03 -2.12 -8.17
N TYR A 151 8.07 -1.54 -8.75
CA TYR A 151 7.99 -0.24 -9.42
C TYR A 151 8.80 -0.23 -10.72
N SER A 152 8.94 -1.39 -11.35
CA SER A 152 9.63 -1.46 -12.64
C SER A 152 8.93 -0.52 -13.64
N PRO A 153 9.69 0.37 -14.31
CA PRO A 153 9.16 1.22 -15.39
C PRO A 153 8.44 0.40 -16.46
N LEU A 154 8.87 -0.85 -16.64
CA LEU A 154 8.27 -1.83 -17.55
C LEU A 154 6.77 -2.00 -17.35
N GLY A 155 6.24 -1.88 -16.12
CA GLY A 155 4.82 -2.07 -15.87
C GLY A 155 3.95 -1.00 -16.52
N TRP A 156 4.17 0.26 -16.14
CA TRP A 156 3.28 1.36 -16.52
C TRP A 156 3.72 2.06 -17.81
N GLU A 157 5.02 2.19 -18.08
CA GLU A 157 5.51 2.85 -19.30
C GLU A 157 5.22 2.00 -20.52
N LEU A 158 5.52 0.69 -20.48
CA LEU A 158 5.23 -0.21 -21.58
C LEU A 158 3.73 -0.26 -21.88
N SER A 159 2.90 -0.40 -20.85
CA SER A 159 1.44 -0.40 -21.00
C SER A 159 0.97 0.86 -21.73
N ARG A 160 1.50 2.03 -21.34
CA ARG A 160 1.22 3.30 -22.02
C ARG A 160 1.64 3.27 -23.50
N GLU A 161 2.83 2.75 -23.82
CA GLU A 161 3.29 2.66 -25.21
C GLU A 161 2.47 1.66 -26.05
N VAL A 162 2.14 0.49 -25.50
CA VAL A 162 1.30 -0.52 -26.17
C VAL A 162 -0.07 0.06 -26.54
N THR A 163 -0.71 0.82 -25.63
CA THR A 163 -2.04 1.40 -25.90
C THR A 163 -2.08 2.39 -27.07
N LYS A 164 -0.92 2.90 -27.51
CA LYS A 164 -0.84 3.80 -28.69
C LYS A 164 -0.90 3.04 -30.01
N ILE A 165 -0.68 1.72 -30.01
CA ILE A 165 -0.58 0.91 -31.22
C ILE A 165 -1.92 0.18 -31.48
N PRO A 166 -2.62 0.49 -32.58
CA PRO A 166 -3.89 -0.16 -32.90
C PRO A 166 -3.75 -1.67 -33.05
N GLY A 167 -4.60 -2.44 -32.36
CA GLY A 167 -4.64 -3.90 -32.41
C GLY A 167 -3.57 -4.62 -31.57
N LEU A 168 -2.70 -3.88 -30.89
CA LEU A 168 -1.75 -4.47 -29.95
C LEU A 168 -2.35 -4.52 -28.54
N HIS A 169 -2.23 -5.66 -27.89
CA HIS A 169 -2.80 -5.92 -26.58
C HIS A 169 -1.70 -6.22 -25.56
N HIS A 170 -1.96 -5.89 -24.29
CA HIS A 170 -1.12 -6.32 -23.19
C HIS A 170 -1.96 -6.74 -21.99
N ARG A 171 -1.42 -7.67 -21.20
CA ARG A 171 -2.04 -8.12 -19.95
C ARG A 171 -0.97 -8.59 -18.97
N ARG A 172 -1.11 -8.20 -17.70
CA ARG A 172 -0.28 -8.70 -16.60
C ARG A 172 -0.87 -10.01 -16.06
N GLY A 173 -0.03 -11.02 -15.90
CA GLY A 173 -0.29 -12.19 -15.07
C GLY A 173 0.29 -12.03 -13.67
N GLY A 174 -0.46 -12.50 -12.66
CA GLY A 174 -0.19 -12.27 -11.24
C GLY A 174 -0.87 -11.01 -10.70
N SER A 175 -0.97 -10.91 -9.37
CA SER A 175 -1.44 -9.71 -8.68
C SER A 175 -0.45 -8.55 -8.85
N TYR A 176 -0.92 -7.32 -8.60
CA TYR A 176 -0.07 -6.12 -8.55
C TYR A 176 1.03 -6.21 -7.50
N LEU A 177 0.78 -6.97 -6.43
CA LEU A 177 1.70 -7.20 -5.33
C LEU A 177 2.58 -8.44 -5.53
N ASP A 178 2.26 -9.28 -6.52
CA ASP A 178 3.06 -10.47 -6.80
C ASP A 178 4.29 -10.09 -7.62
N TYR A 179 5.46 -10.42 -7.07
CA TYR A 179 6.73 -10.37 -7.77
C TYR A 179 7.48 -11.69 -7.57
N PRO A 180 8.04 -12.27 -8.64
CA PRO A 180 8.01 -11.77 -10.02
C PRO A 180 6.62 -11.91 -10.68
N ALA A 181 6.24 -10.95 -11.52
CA ALA A 181 5.06 -10.99 -12.39
C ALA A 181 5.47 -11.13 -13.86
N THR A 182 4.51 -11.42 -14.75
CA THR A 182 4.77 -11.48 -16.20
C THR A 182 3.78 -10.60 -16.95
N ILE A 183 4.27 -9.74 -17.85
CA ILE A 183 3.45 -8.97 -18.77
C ILE A 183 3.52 -9.64 -20.15
N TYR A 184 2.36 -9.95 -20.71
CA TYR A 184 2.24 -10.49 -22.05
C TYR A 184 1.87 -9.35 -23.00
N VAL A 185 2.51 -9.30 -24.17
CA VAL A 185 2.22 -8.34 -25.24
C VAL A 185 2.05 -9.08 -26.56
N GLY A 186 0.94 -8.88 -27.27
CA GLY A 186 0.63 -9.62 -28.50
C GLY A 186 -0.55 -9.04 -29.28
N TRP A 187 -0.81 -9.59 -30.46
CA TRP A 187 -1.88 -9.11 -31.37
C TRP A 187 -3.24 -9.77 -31.12
N ASP A 188 -3.24 -11.00 -30.62
CA ASP A 188 -4.46 -11.70 -30.26
C ASP A 188 -4.79 -11.43 -28.78
N LYS A 189 -5.90 -10.74 -28.55
CA LYS A 189 -6.34 -10.37 -27.21
C LYS A 189 -6.65 -11.60 -26.35
N ASP A 190 -7.34 -12.59 -26.91
CA ASP A 190 -7.79 -13.76 -26.16
C ASP A 190 -6.59 -14.65 -25.80
N GLU A 191 -5.59 -14.73 -26.67
CA GLU A 191 -4.32 -15.42 -26.38
C GLU A 191 -3.54 -14.70 -25.27
N VAL A 192 -3.40 -13.38 -25.36
CA VAL A 192 -2.71 -12.55 -24.33
C VAL A 192 -3.40 -12.68 -22.98
N ASP A 193 -4.74 -12.56 -22.95
CA ASP A 193 -5.52 -12.69 -21.72
C ASP A 193 -5.44 -14.12 -21.15
N GLY A 194 -5.50 -15.14 -22.00
CA GLY A 194 -5.37 -16.54 -21.60
C GLY A 194 -3.99 -16.89 -21.03
N LEU A 195 -2.91 -16.37 -21.59
CA LEU A 195 -1.55 -16.55 -21.05
C LEU A 195 -1.38 -15.85 -19.70
N ALA A 196 -1.85 -14.61 -19.59
CA ALA A 196 -1.81 -13.87 -18.32
C ALA A 196 -2.63 -14.55 -17.23
N GLN A 197 -3.80 -15.09 -17.56
CA GLN A 197 -4.61 -15.85 -16.61
C GLN A 197 -3.89 -17.12 -16.16
N LYS A 198 -3.32 -17.91 -17.08
CA LYS A 198 -2.54 -19.12 -16.73
C LYS A 198 -1.38 -18.80 -15.80
N ALA A 199 -0.64 -17.72 -16.09
CA ALA A 199 0.45 -17.26 -15.24
C ALA A 199 -0.03 -16.86 -13.83
N THR A 200 -1.21 -16.23 -13.74
CA THR A 200 -1.85 -15.89 -12.46
C THR A 200 -2.19 -17.15 -11.66
N GLU A 201 -2.85 -18.13 -12.30
CA GLU A 201 -3.23 -19.39 -11.66
C GLU A 201 -2.02 -20.23 -11.22
N GLU A 202 -0.94 -20.22 -11.99
CA GLU A 202 0.31 -20.87 -11.62
C GLU A 202 0.99 -20.19 -10.43
N ALA A 203 1.09 -18.86 -10.45
CA ALA A 203 1.64 -18.08 -9.34
C ALA A 203 0.84 -18.31 -8.05
N ASP A 204 -0.49 -18.26 -8.12
CA ASP A 204 -1.37 -18.54 -6.97
C ASP A 204 -1.18 -19.95 -6.42
N ARG A 205 -1.02 -20.94 -7.31
CA ARG A 205 -0.79 -22.34 -6.92
C ARG A 205 0.56 -22.51 -6.23
N GLN A 206 1.63 -21.92 -6.78
CA GLN A 206 2.96 -21.95 -6.18
C GLN A 206 2.95 -21.27 -4.82
N ARG A 207 2.31 -20.10 -4.71
CA ARG A 207 2.19 -19.34 -3.47
C ARG A 207 1.44 -20.11 -2.39
N LYS A 208 0.30 -20.72 -2.74
CA LYS A 208 -0.47 -21.56 -1.81
C LYS A 208 0.34 -22.77 -1.35
N ALA A 209 1.09 -23.41 -2.26
CA ALA A 209 1.96 -24.53 -1.92
C ALA A 209 3.10 -24.09 -0.98
N GLU A 210 3.69 -22.92 -1.18
CA GLU A 210 4.72 -22.37 -0.31
C GLU A 210 4.18 -22.04 1.10
N LEU A 211 3.01 -21.42 1.18
CA LEU A 211 2.34 -21.13 2.45
C LEU A 211 2.02 -22.42 3.22
N GLU A 212 1.46 -23.42 2.54
CA GLU A 212 1.20 -24.73 3.16
C GLU A 212 2.51 -25.42 3.57
N GLY A 213 3.54 -25.39 2.74
CA GLY A 213 4.85 -25.95 3.07
C GLY A 213 5.50 -25.30 4.29
N ARG A 214 5.37 -23.96 4.45
CA ARG A 214 5.82 -23.24 5.65
C ARG A 214 5.02 -23.64 6.90
N TRP A 215 3.71 -23.80 6.76
CA TRP A 215 2.84 -24.26 7.84
C TRP A 215 3.17 -25.70 8.26
N GLU A 216 3.40 -26.59 7.29
CA GLU A 216 3.83 -27.97 7.53
C GLU A 216 5.20 -28.02 8.22
N ALA A 217 6.19 -27.27 7.74
CA ALA A 217 7.51 -27.17 8.38
C ALA A 217 7.43 -26.64 9.83
N THR A 218 6.45 -25.79 10.11
CA THR A 218 6.17 -25.30 11.46
C THR A 218 5.63 -26.41 12.37
N SER A 219 4.89 -27.38 11.81
CA SER A 219 4.37 -28.55 12.55
C SER A 219 5.47 -29.36 13.23
N GLU A 220 6.64 -29.49 12.59
CA GLU A 220 7.75 -30.26 13.16
C GLU A 220 8.27 -29.63 14.46
N LYS A 221 8.50 -28.30 14.46
CA LYS A 221 8.92 -27.57 15.67
C LYS A 221 7.87 -27.65 16.77
N HIS A 222 6.60 -27.56 16.38
CA HIS A 222 5.48 -27.68 17.30
C HIS A 222 5.41 -29.08 17.95
N LEU A 223 5.59 -30.16 17.17
CA LEU A 223 5.63 -31.53 17.71
C LEU A 223 6.80 -31.73 18.67
N GLN A 224 7.99 -31.23 18.33
CA GLN A 224 9.16 -31.27 19.22
C GLN A 224 8.89 -30.54 20.55
N LEU A 225 8.20 -29.39 20.51
CA LEU A 225 7.79 -28.67 21.70
C LEU A 225 6.82 -29.48 22.56
N ILE A 226 5.79 -30.08 21.94
CA ILE A 226 4.81 -30.93 22.66
C ILE A 226 5.52 -32.09 23.36
N GLU A 227 6.43 -32.79 22.69
CA GLU A 227 7.20 -33.88 23.31
C GLU A 227 8.02 -33.40 24.50
N LYS A 228 8.62 -32.21 24.41
CA LYS A 228 9.37 -31.60 25.52
C LYS A 228 8.44 -31.27 26.69
N VAL A 229 7.31 -30.62 26.45
CA VAL A 229 6.32 -30.27 27.49
C VAL A 229 5.81 -31.53 28.20
N LYS A 230 5.56 -32.60 27.45
CA LYS A 230 5.14 -33.91 28.00
C LYS A 230 6.24 -34.54 28.86
N ARG A 231 7.50 -34.47 28.43
CA ARG A 231 8.65 -35.00 29.18
C ARG A 231 8.88 -34.26 30.50
N ASP A 232 8.72 -32.94 30.49
CA ASP A 232 8.99 -32.09 31.64
C ASP A 232 7.88 -32.16 32.72
N GLY A 233 6.86 -33.01 32.52
CA GLY A 233 5.86 -33.31 33.54
C GLY A 233 4.88 -32.16 33.82
N LEU A 234 4.81 -31.16 32.94
CA LEU A 234 3.84 -30.05 33.01
C LEU A 234 2.41 -30.48 32.64
N PHE A 235 2.14 -31.79 32.59
CA PHE A 235 0.85 -32.36 32.27
C PHE A 235 -0.09 -32.21 33.45
N VAL A 236 -1.13 -31.39 33.29
CA VAL A 236 -2.21 -31.27 34.27
C VAL A 236 -3.30 -32.25 33.84
N ASP A 237 -3.77 -33.06 34.78
CA ASP A 237 -4.91 -33.97 34.57
C ASP A 237 -6.13 -33.17 34.05
N PRO A 238 -6.62 -33.46 32.82
CA PRO A 238 -7.74 -32.74 32.22
C PRO A 238 -9.07 -32.90 32.98
N THR A 239 -9.15 -33.81 33.96
CA THR A 239 -10.37 -33.99 34.77
C THR A 239 -10.42 -33.11 36.01
N SER A 240 -9.35 -32.40 36.33
CA SER A 240 -9.32 -31.47 37.45
C SER A 240 -9.94 -30.13 37.03
N LYS A 241 -11.11 -29.79 37.57
CA LYS A 241 -11.79 -28.47 37.46
C LYS A 241 -11.01 -27.32 38.12
N VAL A 242 -9.70 -27.28 37.89
CA VAL A 242 -8.76 -26.33 38.47
C VAL A 242 -8.71 -25.13 37.55
N HIS A 243 -8.65 -23.95 38.17
CA HIS A 243 -8.42 -22.67 37.50
C HIS A 243 -7.31 -22.81 36.45
N VAL A 244 -7.62 -22.53 35.18
CA VAL A 244 -6.60 -22.57 34.12
C VAL A 244 -5.52 -21.55 34.46
N ASP A 245 -4.27 -22.00 34.50
CA ASP A 245 -3.12 -21.14 34.79
C ASP A 245 -2.76 -20.33 33.53
N PRO A 246 -2.80 -18.98 33.58
CA PRO A 246 -2.43 -18.13 32.45
C PRO A 246 -1.02 -18.40 31.90
N HIS A 247 -0.09 -18.92 32.71
CA HIS A 247 1.28 -19.23 32.28
C HIS A 247 1.34 -20.28 31.16
N LYS A 248 0.31 -21.13 31.04
CA LYS A 248 0.24 -22.16 30.00
C LYS A 248 0.17 -21.56 28.59
N PHE A 249 -0.42 -20.38 28.46
CA PHE A 249 -0.59 -19.70 27.18
C PHE A 249 0.66 -18.91 26.74
N VAL A 250 1.61 -18.63 27.64
CA VAL A 250 2.83 -17.85 27.37
C VAL A 250 3.75 -18.57 26.38
N GLY A 251 4.20 -17.89 25.34
CA GLY A 251 5.15 -18.43 24.36
C GLY A 251 5.02 -17.82 22.98
N SER A 252 5.74 -18.37 22.02
CA SER A 252 5.73 -17.93 20.62
C SER A 252 4.89 -18.87 19.77
N TYR A 253 3.95 -18.30 19.01
CA TYR A 253 3.04 -19.02 18.13
C TYR A 253 3.24 -18.58 16.69
N VAL A 254 3.15 -19.54 15.78
CA VAL A 254 2.90 -19.26 14.37
C VAL A 254 1.40 -19.34 14.16
N VAL A 255 0.87 -18.31 13.50
CA VAL A 255 -0.55 -18.13 13.23
C VAL A 255 -0.80 -18.36 11.74
N ARG A 256 -1.99 -18.85 11.42
CA ARG A 256 -2.50 -18.94 10.07
C ARG A 256 -3.85 -18.25 10.01
N CYS A 257 -3.98 -17.38 9.02
CA CYS A 257 -5.15 -16.56 8.77
C CYS A 257 -5.36 -16.53 7.26
N LYS A 258 -6.26 -17.38 6.75
CA LYS A 258 -6.44 -17.58 5.30
C LYS A 258 -6.89 -16.32 4.59
N GLU A 259 -7.65 -15.46 5.26
CA GLU A 259 -8.13 -14.22 4.66
C GLU A 259 -6.97 -13.24 4.42
N ILE A 260 -6.07 -13.09 5.39
CA ILE A 260 -4.84 -12.31 5.23
C ILE A 260 -3.92 -12.96 4.19
N GLU A 261 -3.67 -14.27 4.27
CA GLU A 261 -2.80 -14.99 3.33
C GLU A 261 -3.28 -14.87 1.87
N LYS A 262 -4.60 -14.74 1.66
CA LYS A 262 -5.20 -14.58 0.35
C LYS A 262 -5.09 -13.16 -0.17
N GLN A 263 -5.38 -12.16 0.66
CA GLN A 263 -5.41 -10.76 0.25
C GLN A 263 -4.01 -10.13 0.23
N TRP A 264 -3.16 -10.51 1.18
CA TRP A 264 -1.79 -10.03 1.35
C TRP A 264 -0.86 -11.18 1.73
N PRO A 265 -0.40 -11.95 0.74
CA PRO A 265 0.44 -13.10 0.99
C PRO A 265 1.72 -12.71 1.74
N PRO A 266 1.94 -13.24 2.95
CA PRO A 266 3.04 -12.78 3.78
C PRO A 266 4.36 -13.39 3.30
N THR A 267 5.45 -12.62 3.34
CA THR A 267 6.81 -13.11 3.06
C THR A 267 7.37 -13.94 4.21
N GLU A 268 6.89 -13.69 5.44
CA GLU A 268 7.25 -14.40 6.65
C GLU A 268 6.04 -15.11 7.27
N ASN A 269 6.26 -15.89 8.32
CA ASN A 269 5.14 -16.49 9.06
C ASN A 269 4.40 -15.40 9.85
N LEU A 270 3.07 -15.50 9.91
CA LEU A 270 2.29 -14.70 10.86
C LEU A 270 2.59 -15.22 12.27
N THR A 271 2.74 -14.32 13.24
CA THR A 271 3.17 -14.69 14.59
C THR A 271 2.37 -14.00 15.69
N LEU A 272 2.25 -14.69 16.82
CA LEU A 272 1.75 -14.16 18.07
C LEU A 272 2.72 -14.54 19.19
N ASP A 273 3.30 -13.55 19.86
CA ASP A 273 4.21 -13.78 21.00
C ASP A 273 3.52 -13.35 22.28
N VAL A 274 3.07 -14.32 23.09
CA VAL A 274 2.27 -14.12 24.29
C VAL A 274 3.18 -14.06 25.53
N ILE A 275 3.05 -13.00 26.31
CA ILE A 275 3.73 -12.77 27.59
C ILE A 275 2.72 -12.65 28.73
N LEU A 276 3.22 -12.78 29.97
CA LEU A 276 2.46 -12.37 31.16
C LEU A 276 2.35 -10.85 31.18
N GLY A 277 1.13 -10.32 31.27
CA GLY A 277 0.92 -8.89 31.42
C GLY A 277 1.29 -8.40 32.81
N SER A 278 1.45 -7.09 32.94
CA SER A 278 1.72 -6.45 34.24
C SER A 278 0.50 -6.46 35.18
N ARG A 279 -0.69 -6.75 34.63
CA ARG A 279 -1.96 -6.79 35.36
C ARG A 279 -2.33 -8.25 35.65
N ASN A 280 -2.67 -8.55 36.90
CA ASN A 280 -3.08 -9.90 37.29
C ASN A 280 -4.23 -10.39 36.40
N ASN A 281 -4.07 -11.60 35.85
CA ASN A 281 -5.04 -12.29 34.97
C ASN A 281 -5.21 -11.71 33.55
N ILE A 282 -4.31 -10.84 33.10
CA ILE A 282 -4.26 -10.39 31.71
C ILE A 282 -2.93 -10.81 31.11
N LEU A 283 -2.99 -11.46 29.95
CA LEU A 283 -1.84 -11.73 29.10
C LEU A 283 -1.78 -10.66 28.02
N GLU A 284 -0.57 -10.33 27.58
CA GLU A 284 -0.33 -9.39 26.50
C GLU A 284 0.39 -10.14 25.38
N ALA A 285 0.07 -9.85 24.12
CA ALA A 285 0.73 -10.51 23.02
C ALA A 285 1.11 -9.53 21.91
N ALA A 286 2.35 -9.66 21.44
CA ALA A 286 2.79 -8.99 20.23
C ALA A 286 2.23 -9.75 19.02
N MET A 287 1.38 -9.07 18.26
CA MET A 287 0.78 -9.58 17.03
C MET A 287 1.56 -9.08 15.81
N ASN A 288 1.91 -9.99 14.92
CA ASN A 288 2.40 -9.66 13.57
C ASN A 288 1.69 -10.56 12.56
N LEU A 289 0.73 -9.99 11.85
CA LEU A 289 0.00 -10.63 10.75
C LEU A 289 0.43 -10.04 9.40
N SER A 290 1.71 -9.68 9.26
CA SER A 290 2.31 -9.07 8.07
C SER A 290 1.78 -7.65 7.78
N MET A 291 0.60 -7.54 7.18
CA MET A 291 -0.01 -6.23 6.89
C MET A 291 -0.58 -5.52 8.12
N LEU A 292 -0.79 -6.27 9.21
CA LEU A 292 -1.29 -5.76 10.47
C LEU A 292 -0.33 -6.15 11.58
N GLU A 293 0.03 -5.19 12.42
CA GLU A 293 0.82 -5.44 13.63
C GLU A 293 0.22 -4.71 14.81
N GLY A 294 0.46 -5.21 16.02
CA GLY A 294 -0.09 -4.57 17.20
C GLY A 294 0.00 -5.39 18.47
N THR A 295 -0.90 -5.08 19.39
CA THR A 295 -0.97 -5.72 20.70
C THR A 295 -2.34 -6.35 20.91
N MET A 296 -2.33 -7.60 21.37
CA MET A 296 -3.53 -8.27 21.86
C MET A 296 -3.52 -8.36 23.39
N LEU A 297 -4.63 -7.99 24.03
CA LEU A 297 -4.91 -8.33 25.42
C LEU A 297 -5.75 -9.60 25.45
N LEU A 298 -5.38 -10.51 26.34
CA LEU A 298 -5.94 -11.85 26.44
C LEU A 298 -6.37 -12.12 27.87
N ALA A 299 -7.60 -12.62 28.08
CA ALA A 299 -8.08 -12.99 29.40
C ALA A 299 -9.09 -14.15 29.37
N LEU A 300 -9.20 -14.89 30.47
CA LEU A 300 -10.16 -15.98 30.63
C LEU A 300 -11.62 -15.50 30.82
N SER A 301 -11.83 -14.20 31.01
CA SER A 301 -13.15 -13.59 31.15
C SER A 301 -13.23 -12.30 30.33
N GLU A 302 -14.29 -12.17 29.54
CA GLU A 302 -14.58 -10.96 28.78
C GLU A 302 -14.73 -9.74 29.70
N SER A 303 -15.35 -9.91 30.87
CA SER A 303 -15.52 -8.82 31.84
C SER A 303 -14.18 -8.24 32.32
N THR A 304 -13.12 -9.05 32.35
CA THR A 304 -11.77 -8.60 32.72
C THR A 304 -11.18 -7.72 31.63
N LEU A 305 -11.45 -8.04 30.36
CA LEU A 305 -11.03 -7.21 29.23
C LEU A 305 -11.83 -5.91 29.19
N ASP A 306 -13.15 -5.95 29.39
CA ASP A 306 -13.98 -4.75 29.36
C ASP A 306 -13.60 -3.74 30.45
N ALA A 307 -13.12 -4.21 31.61
CA ALA A 307 -12.62 -3.35 32.67
C ALA A 307 -11.31 -2.61 32.32
N VAL A 308 -10.55 -3.11 31.33
CA VAL A 308 -9.22 -2.61 30.98
C VAL A 308 -9.18 -1.94 29.61
N ALA A 309 -9.92 -2.48 28.66
CA ALA A 309 -10.04 -2.04 27.28
C ALA A 309 -11.51 -2.23 26.85
N PRO A 310 -12.40 -1.33 27.30
CA PRO A 310 -13.79 -1.36 26.86
C PRO A 310 -13.81 -1.15 25.35
N SER A 311 -14.55 -2.00 24.64
CA SER A 311 -14.87 -1.69 23.24
C SER A 311 -16.02 -0.69 23.22
N GLU A 312 -15.94 0.32 22.37
CA GLU A 312 -17.09 1.15 22.06
C GLU A 312 -18.06 0.31 21.21
N GLU A 313 -19.06 -0.32 21.83
CA GLU A 313 -20.24 -0.79 21.09
C GLU A 313 -20.93 0.47 20.58
N TYR A 314 -20.82 0.73 19.27
CA TYR A 314 -21.66 1.72 18.62
C TYR A 314 -23.12 1.34 18.93
N PRO A 315 -23.94 2.24 19.50
CA PRO A 315 -25.37 2.02 19.46
C PRO A 315 -25.71 1.85 17.98
N GLU A 316 -26.27 0.70 17.62
CA GLU A 316 -26.99 0.54 16.35
C GLU A 316 -27.96 1.72 16.34
N TYR A 317 -27.62 2.76 15.57
CA TYR A 317 -28.60 3.73 15.16
C TYR A 317 -29.56 2.92 14.32
N SER A 318 -30.66 2.47 14.91
CA SER A 318 -31.80 2.04 14.13
C SER A 318 -32.10 3.23 13.24
N GLU A 319 -31.81 3.07 11.95
CA GLU A 319 -32.46 3.85 10.92
C GLU A 319 -33.95 3.51 11.06
N ASP A 320 -34.61 4.17 12.01
CA ASP A 320 -36.05 4.34 11.99
C ASP A 320 -36.29 5.14 10.70
N ASP A 321 -36.61 4.40 9.64
CA ASP A 321 -37.29 4.87 8.45
C ASP A 321 -38.54 5.64 8.89
N ASP A 322 -38.39 6.93 9.20
CA ASP A 322 -39.48 7.90 9.15
C ASP A 322 -39.78 8.18 7.66
N ASP A 323 -40.37 7.17 7.01
CA ASP A 323 -40.94 7.23 5.67
C ASP A 323 -42.34 7.89 5.77
N ASP A 324 -42.35 9.19 6.10
CA ASP A 324 -43.57 10.02 6.10
C ASP A 324 -43.83 10.56 4.68
N GLU A 325 -44.29 9.69 3.78
CA GLU A 325 -45.03 10.08 2.57
C GLU A 325 -46.36 9.31 2.46
N ALA A 326 -47.47 9.94 2.87
CA ALA A 326 -48.77 9.69 2.25
C ALA A 326 -49.73 10.86 2.48
N GLY A 327 -50.04 11.55 1.38
CA GLY A 327 -51.09 12.54 1.29
C GLY A 327 -52.50 11.93 1.32
N ASP A 328 -53.37 12.70 1.97
CA ASP A 328 -54.78 13.02 1.66
C ASP A 328 -55.73 11.91 1.14
N GLY A 329 -56.76 11.63 1.95
CA GLY A 329 -57.86 10.72 1.61
C GLY A 329 -58.86 10.53 2.76
N GLU A 330 -59.77 11.49 2.92
CA GLU A 330 -60.89 11.48 3.87
C GLU A 330 -61.86 10.29 3.70
N GLN A 331 -62.24 9.61 4.79
CA GLN A 331 -63.67 9.39 5.15
C GLN A 331 -63.87 8.78 6.56
N GLU A 332 -64.49 9.62 7.40
CA GLU A 332 -65.42 9.39 8.50
C GLU A 332 -65.93 7.96 8.85
N THR A 333 -65.74 7.55 10.11
CA THR A 333 -66.78 7.43 11.19
C THR A 333 -66.44 6.30 12.18
N GLY A 334 -66.49 6.58 13.49
CA GLY A 334 -66.47 5.51 14.50
C GLY A 334 -65.91 5.88 15.87
N SER A 335 -66.56 6.84 16.55
CA SER A 335 -66.33 7.19 17.95
C SER A 335 -66.57 6.00 18.91
N ILE A 336 -65.59 5.65 19.75
CA ILE A 336 -65.85 5.27 21.16
C ILE A 336 -64.77 5.88 22.07
N SER A 337 -65.24 6.74 22.96
CA SER A 337 -64.49 7.37 24.04
C SER A 337 -64.22 6.41 25.20
N SER A 338 -63.09 6.56 25.89
CA SER A 338 -63.12 6.88 27.34
C SER A 338 -61.76 7.32 27.86
N ARG A 339 -61.78 8.52 28.44
CA ARG A 339 -60.71 9.22 29.16
C ARG A 339 -60.38 8.54 30.51
N LYS A 340 -59.12 8.56 30.94
CA LYS A 340 -58.74 9.08 32.29
C LYS A 340 -57.24 9.36 32.46
N ARG A 341 -56.93 10.65 32.66
CA ARG A 341 -55.93 11.30 33.56
C ARG A 341 -54.92 10.33 34.22
N GLY A 342 -53.60 10.52 34.17
CA GLY A 342 -52.81 11.74 34.31
C GLY A 342 -52.27 11.85 35.74
N ALA A 343 -50.96 11.58 35.96
CA ALA A 343 -50.03 12.24 36.90
C ALA A 343 -48.69 11.47 37.03
N PRO A 344 -47.58 12.13 37.46
CA PRO A 344 -46.20 11.70 37.22
C PRO A 344 -45.45 11.17 38.47
N ALA A 345 -44.28 10.55 38.19
CA ALA A 345 -43.07 10.37 39.00
C ALA A 345 -43.11 9.61 40.35
N THR A 346 -42.33 8.53 40.42
CA THR A 346 -41.41 8.08 41.51
C THR A 346 -40.66 6.86 40.97
N ASP A 347 -39.38 6.96 40.63
CA ASP A 347 -38.21 6.73 41.48
C ASP A 347 -38.16 5.34 42.15
N THR A 348 -37.00 4.69 41.99
CA THR A 348 -36.55 3.42 42.58
C THR A 348 -37.35 2.14 42.30
N THR A 349 -36.82 1.29 41.42
CA THR A 349 -36.46 -0.09 41.79
C THR A 349 -35.56 -0.70 40.71
N SER A 350 -34.32 -0.94 41.10
CA SER A 350 -33.37 -1.82 40.44
C SER A 350 -34.00 -3.21 40.21
N GLY A 351 -34.41 -3.48 38.97
CA GLY A 351 -34.71 -4.84 38.54
C GLY A 351 -33.42 -5.67 38.52
N PRO A 352 -33.43 -6.93 38.99
CA PRO A 352 -32.28 -7.80 38.89
C PRO A 352 -31.96 -8.06 37.41
N PRO A 353 -30.67 -8.11 37.01
CA PRO A 353 -30.31 -8.36 35.63
C PRO A 353 -30.89 -9.71 35.20
N SER A 354 -31.59 -9.68 34.06
CA SER A 354 -32.11 -10.87 33.41
C SER A 354 -30.95 -11.85 33.20
N LYS A 355 -31.10 -13.06 33.77
CA LYS A 355 -30.14 -14.16 33.58
C LYS A 355 -30.16 -14.54 32.09
N LYS A 356 -29.28 -13.92 31.28
CA LYS A 356 -28.88 -14.50 30.00
C LYS A 356 -28.36 -15.90 30.29
N ALA A 357 -28.96 -16.91 29.66
CA ALA A 357 -28.52 -18.29 29.79
C ALA A 357 -27.02 -18.34 29.46
N LYS A 358 -26.20 -18.84 30.39
CA LYS A 358 -24.78 -19.09 30.12
C LYS A 358 -24.73 -20.17 29.06
N ALA A 359 -24.42 -19.78 27.82
CA ALA A 359 -23.93 -20.72 26.83
C ALA A 359 -22.70 -21.42 27.43
N ASP A 360 -22.57 -22.72 27.19
CA ASP A 360 -21.43 -23.50 27.64
C ASP A 360 -20.18 -22.94 26.96
N VAL A 361 -19.31 -22.29 27.74
CA VAL A 361 -18.08 -21.70 27.23
C VAL A 361 -17.07 -22.84 27.10
N PRO A 362 -16.46 -23.08 25.92
CA PRO A 362 -15.47 -24.12 25.75
C PRO A 362 -14.37 -24.03 26.82
N GLU A 363 -14.03 -25.19 27.39
CA GLU A 363 -12.90 -25.30 28.30
C GLU A 363 -11.62 -24.89 27.55
N GLY A 364 -10.90 -23.89 28.06
CA GLY A 364 -9.72 -23.34 27.39
C GLY A 364 -9.96 -22.14 26.48
N ARG A 365 -11.18 -21.58 26.41
CA ARG A 365 -11.44 -20.31 25.72
C ARG A 365 -10.73 -19.13 26.41
N VAL A 366 -10.02 -18.33 25.62
CA VAL A 366 -9.41 -17.06 25.99
C VAL A 366 -10.03 -15.96 25.13
N PHE A 367 -10.64 -14.97 25.75
CA PHE A 367 -11.15 -13.80 25.05
C PHE A 367 -10.00 -12.86 24.71
N LEU A 368 -10.14 -12.10 23.62
CA LEU A 368 -9.15 -11.10 23.22
C LEU A 368 -9.74 -9.73 22.92
N ARG A 369 -8.89 -8.72 23.08
CA ARG A 369 -9.02 -7.38 22.49
C ARG A 369 -7.76 -7.11 21.69
N VAL A 370 -7.89 -6.63 20.45
CA VAL A 370 -6.75 -6.31 19.59
C VAL A 370 -6.77 -4.83 19.21
N THR A 371 -5.61 -4.19 19.30
CA THR A 371 -5.36 -2.87 18.72
C THR A 371 -4.02 -2.92 17.97
N GLY A 372 -3.80 -2.00 17.05
CA GLY A 372 -2.66 -2.08 16.16
C GLY A 372 -2.65 -1.01 15.10
N ARG A 373 -1.85 -1.25 14.07
CA ARG A 373 -1.76 -0.44 12.86
C ARG A 373 -1.58 -1.34 11.64
N GLU A 374 -1.95 -0.83 10.48
CA GLU A 374 -1.48 -1.41 9.24
C GLU A 374 -0.01 -1.02 8.97
N THR A 375 0.73 -1.85 8.24
CA THR A 375 2.18 -1.71 8.07
C THR A 375 2.61 -0.96 6.81
N GLY A 376 1.66 -0.53 5.96
CA GLY A 376 1.89 0.25 4.76
C GLY A 376 2.03 1.75 5.02
N GLU A 377 1.01 2.38 5.59
CA GLU A 377 0.95 3.83 5.88
C GLU A 377 1.15 4.15 7.38
N GLY A 378 1.07 3.15 8.26
CA GLY A 378 1.09 3.28 9.71
C GLY A 378 -0.26 3.67 10.34
N GLU A 379 -1.38 3.54 9.64
CA GLU A 379 -2.71 3.89 10.14
C GLU A 379 -3.11 3.00 11.32
N VAL A 380 -3.41 3.63 12.45
CA VAL A 380 -3.77 2.99 13.71
C VAL A 380 -5.27 2.67 13.72
N PHE A 381 -5.64 1.51 14.27
CA PHE A 381 -7.04 1.10 14.37
C PHE A 381 -7.85 2.11 15.19
N SER A 382 -9.03 2.46 14.67
CA SER A 382 -9.90 3.46 15.34
C SER A 382 -10.38 2.95 16.71
N PHE A 383 -10.66 1.65 16.82
CA PHE A 383 -11.18 1.02 18.03
C PHE A 383 -10.52 -0.33 18.29
N PRO A 384 -10.43 -0.77 19.56
CA PRO A 384 -10.04 -2.14 19.86
C PRO A 384 -11.08 -3.14 19.36
N GLU A 385 -10.62 -4.09 18.57
CA GLU A 385 -11.46 -5.16 18.03
C GLU A 385 -11.54 -6.36 18.98
N ARG A 386 -12.63 -7.13 18.85
CA ARG A 386 -12.92 -8.28 19.71
C ARG A 386 -12.60 -9.61 19.02
N GLY A 387 -12.43 -10.65 19.84
CA GLY A 387 -12.30 -12.03 19.37
C GLY A 387 -12.16 -13.03 20.51
N HIS A 388 -11.83 -14.26 20.14
CA HIS A 388 -11.47 -15.32 21.09
C HIS A 388 -10.54 -16.35 20.46
N LEU A 389 -9.76 -17.02 21.31
CA LEU A 389 -8.96 -18.20 21.00
C LEU A 389 -9.47 -19.38 21.82
N ASP A 390 -9.78 -20.48 21.17
CA ASP A 390 -10.14 -21.76 21.77
C ASP A 390 -8.93 -22.69 21.68
N PHE A 391 -8.28 -22.94 22.82
CA PHE A 391 -7.20 -23.91 22.91
C PHE A 391 -7.77 -25.32 22.85
N THR A 392 -7.29 -26.12 21.90
CA THR A 392 -7.92 -27.38 21.49
C THR A 392 -7.19 -28.62 22.02
N ASP A 393 -6.00 -28.44 22.58
CA ASP A 393 -5.16 -29.50 23.14
C ASP A 393 -4.98 -29.35 24.66
N ASP A 394 -4.72 -30.47 25.32
CA ASP A 394 -4.44 -30.54 26.77
C ASP A 394 -3.14 -29.81 27.15
N THR A 395 -2.25 -29.61 26.19
CA THR A 395 -0.98 -28.89 26.34
C THR A 395 -1.12 -27.38 26.13
N TYR A 396 -2.28 -26.86 25.72
CA TYR A 396 -2.50 -25.44 25.42
C TYR A 396 -1.47 -24.89 24.41
N THR A 397 -1.09 -25.73 23.45
CA THR A 397 -0.10 -25.42 22.40
C THR A 397 -0.75 -25.20 21.05
N THR A 398 -2.03 -25.50 20.89
CA THR A 398 -2.76 -25.36 19.63
C THR A 398 -4.08 -24.65 19.88
N PHE A 399 -4.41 -23.66 19.06
CA PHE A 399 -5.69 -22.99 19.12
C PHE A 399 -6.34 -22.81 17.76
N THR A 400 -7.66 -22.68 17.78
CA THR A 400 -8.49 -22.10 16.72
C THR A 400 -9.22 -20.91 17.30
N GLY A 401 -9.61 -19.92 16.52
CA GLY A 401 -10.30 -18.76 17.06
C GLY A 401 -10.95 -17.91 15.98
N GLU A 402 -11.63 -16.87 16.43
CA GLU A 402 -12.21 -15.84 15.57
C GLU A 402 -11.81 -14.47 16.09
N VAL A 403 -11.44 -13.57 15.17
CA VAL A 403 -11.06 -12.20 15.49
C VAL A 403 -11.64 -11.25 14.46
N ASN A 404 -12.11 -10.09 14.92
CA ASN A 404 -12.39 -8.97 14.04
C ASN A 404 -11.08 -8.24 13.75
N LEU A 405 -10.81 -7.97 12.48
CA LEU A 405 -9.59 -7.28 12.06
C LEU A 405 -9.96 -6.14 11.12
N PRO A 406 -9.56 -4.89 11.42
CA PRO A 406 -9.85 -3.76 10.56
C PRO A 406 -9.29 -3.99 9.16
N HIS A 407 -10.05 -3.58 8.15
CA HIS A 407 -9.74 -3.77 6.72
C HIS A 407 -9.72 -5.22 6.20
N VAL A 408 -9.83 -6.23 7.08
CA VAL A 408 -9.92 -7.64 6.68
C VAL A 408 -11.37 -8.13 6.75
N GLY A 409 -12.04 -7.89 7.88
CA GLY A 409 -13.44 -8.25 8.10
C GLY A 409 -13.74 -8.75 9.52
N ASP A 410 -14.97 -9.18 9.71
CA ASP A 410 -15.49 -9.67 10.99
C ASP A 410 -15.44 -11.19 11.10
N LYS A 411 -15.24 -11.68 12.34
CA LYS A 411 -15.22 -13.12 12.68
C LYS A 411 -14.26 -13.92 11.79
N ILE A 412 -13.07 -13.37 11.56
CA ILE A 412 -12.06 -13.99 10.72
C ILE A 412 -11.49 -15.21 11.45
N PRO A 413 -11.55 -16.42 10.85
CA PRO A 413 -11.02 -17.62 11.48
C PRO A 413 -9.49 -17.58 11.46
N ILE A 414 -8.91 -17.85 12.63
CA ILE A 414 -7.47 -17.99 12.83
C ILE A 414 -7.13 -19.32 13.48
N GLU A 415 -5.98 -19.88 13.13
CA GLU A 415 -5.42 -21.07 13.79
C GLU A 415 -3.99 -20.77 14.22
N GLY A 416 -3.53 -21.40 15.31
CA GLY A 416 -2.19 -21.14 15.83
C GLY A 416 -1.54 -22.35 16.47
N ARG A 417 -0.22 -22.43 16.30
CA ARG A 417 0.63 -23.49 16.86
C ARG A 417 1.79 -22.89 17.61
N LYS A 418 1.96 -23.30 18.86
CA LYS A 418 3.09 -22.91 19.70
C LYS A 418 4.35 -23.57 19.18
N VAL A 419 5.37 -22.75 18.91
CA VAL A 419 6.67 -23.17 18.37
C VAL A 419 7.80 -22.95 19.36
N ASP A 420 7.56 -22.16 20.41
CA ASP A 420 8.51 -21.90 21.48
C ASP A 420 7.77 -21.63 22.79
N ALA A 421 8.35 -22.08 23.91
CA ALA A 421 7.84 -21.76 25.24
C ALA A 421 8.17 -20.31 25.63
N ALA A 422 9.25 -19.74 25.08
CA ALA A 422 9.63 -18.36 25.30
C ALA A 422 9.08 -17.46 24.18
N PRO A 423 8.42 -16.33 24.52
CA PRO A 423 8.03 -15.33 23.53
C PRO A 423 9.27 -14.64 22.96
N LYS A 424 9.25 -14.36 21.65
CA LYS A 424 10.39 -13.76 20.92
C LYS A 424 10.30 -12.25 20.82
N ARG A 425 9.10 -11.70 20.96
CA ARG A 425 8.81 -10.27 20.87
C ARG A 425 8.11 -9.79 22.12
N GLN A 426 8.37 -8.54 22.48
CA GLN A 426 7.61 -7.84 23.51
C GLN A 426 6.50 -7.04 22.82
N PRO A 427 5.27 -7.03 23.35
CA PRO A 427 4.23 -6.16 22.83
C PRO A 427 4.61 -4.70 23.02
N GLU A 428 4.26 -3.87 22.05
CA GLU A 428 4.28 -2.42 22.25
C GLU A 428 3.25 -2.06 23.33
N PRO A 429 3.46 -0.97 24.09
CA PRO A 429 2.46 -0.54 25.06
C PRO A 429 1.10 -0.35 24.40
N TRP A 430 0.03 -0.90 24.98
CA TRP A 430 -1.33 -0.78 24.45
C TRP A 430 -1.72 0.67 24.10
N ILE A 431 -1.24 1.62 24.92
CA ILE A 431 -1.53 3.05 24.74
C ILE A 431 -0.92 3.63 23.45
N THR A 432 0.12 3.02 22.88
CA THR A 432 0.74 3.44 21.61
C THR A 432 -0.27 3.49 20.47
N PHE A 433 -1.27 2.60 20.49
CA PHE A 433 -2.30 2.50 19.47
C PHE A 433 -3.60 3.22 19.85
N SER A 434 -3.64 3.90 20.99
CA SER A 434 -4.83 4.64 21.45
C SER A 434 -4.78 6.14 21.10
N GLY A 435 -3.64 6.63 20.62
CA GLY A 435 -3.36 8.05 20.36
C GLY A 435 -3.83 8.59 19.00
N GLY A 436 -4.45 7.75 18.16
CA GLY A 436 -4.95 8.11 16.83
C GLY A 436 -6.15 9.07 16.81
N ARG A 437 -6.58 9.62 17.96
CA ARG A 437 -7.55 10.74 17.99
C ARG A 437 -6.86 12.00 17.48
N TYR A 438 -6.83 12.16 16.16
CA TYR A 438 -6.59 13.40 15.41
C TYR A 438 -5.94 14.54 16.21
N GLY A 439 -4.60 14.61 16.27
CA GLY A 439 -3.84 15.85 16.44
C GLY A 439 -4.28 16.83 17.55
N LEU A 440 -4.96 16.40 18.60
CA LEU A 440 -5.21 17.20 19.80
C LEU A 440 -4.34 16.64 20.90
N GLU A 441 -3.09 17.13 20.91
CA GLU A 441 -2.32 17.25 22.15
C GLU A 441 -3.14 18.08 23.15
N LEU A 442 -4.08 17.46 23.85
CA LEU A 442 -4.52 17.98 25.13
C LEU A 442 -3.39 17.67 26.10
N GLY A 443 -2.51 18.66 26.23
CA GLY A 443 -1.44 18.66 27.20
C GLY A 443 -1.98 18.33 28.59
N PHE A 444 -1.64 17.16 29.09
CA PHE A 444 -1.62 16.88 30.51
C PHE A 444 -0.16 16.95 30.97
N ARG A 445 0.14 18.06 31.65
CA ARG A 445 1.26 18.18 32.59
C ARG A 445 0.92 17.48 33.89
#